data_AF-A0A259GYQ2-F1
#
_entry.id   AF-A0A259GYQ2-F1
#
_cell.length_a   1.000
_cell.length_b   1.000
_cell.length_c   1.000
_cell.angle_alpha   90.00
_cell.angle_beta   90.00
_cell.angle_gamma   90.00
#
_symmetry.space_group_name_H-M   'P 1'
#
loop_
_entity.id
_entity.type
_entity.pdbx_description
1 polymer ?
#
loop_
_entity_poly.entity_id
_entity_poly.type
_entity_poly.pdbx_seq_one_letter_code
_entity_poly.pdbx_strand_id
1 'polypeptide(L)'
;IERADGHVWLVRRPDKGLLGGMRALPSSDWSAEPDAAPPFAGDWRTLADPVAHVFTHFSLALTVHTTHVEQDHVPSGAGEWWPVERIADAGLPTLFARAAQAVLKEKDADARH
;
A
#
# COMPACT_ATOMS: atom_id res chain seq x y z
N ILE A 1 1.69 -5.08 -1.60
CA ILE A 1 1.55 -6.54 -1.85
C ILE A 1 0.56 -6.71 -2.96
N GLU A 2 1.02 -7.23 -4.08
CA GLU A 2 0.21 -7.49 -5.26
C GLU A 2 0.24 -8.99 -5.55
N ARG A 3 -0.89 -9.55 -5.95
CA ARG A 3 -1.04 -10.93 -6.37
C ARG A 3 -1.02 -11.01 -7.89
N ALA A 4 -0.57 -12.16 -8.42
CA ALA A 4 -0.42 -12.41 -9.86
C ALA A 4 -1.66 -12.12 -10.73
N ASP A 5 -2.85 -12.07 -10.14
CA ASP A 5 -4.11 -11.76 -10.81
C ASP A 5 -4.51 -10.27 -10.74
N GLY A 6 -3.56 -9.37 -10.44
CA GLY A 6 -3.79 -7.92 -10.40
C GLY A 6 -4.59 -7.46 -9.18
N HIS A 7 -4.59 -8.25 -8.10
CA HIS A 7 -5.21 -7.85 -6.84
C HIS A 7 -4.17 -7.30 -5.86
N VAL A 8 -4.58 -6.33 -5.05
CA VAL A 8 -3.77 -5.77 -3.96
C VAL A 8 -4.38 -6.13 -2.62
N TRP A 9 -3.51 -6.42 -1.63
CA TRP A 9 -3.97 -6.72 -0.28
C TRP A 9 -4.32 -5.43 0.45
N LEU A 10 -5.57 -5.30 0.88
CA LEU A 10 -6.06 -4.19 1.69
C LEU A 10 -6.35 -4.67 3.10
N VAL A 11 -6.02 -3.84 4.08
CA VAL A 11 -6.33 -4.06 5.49
C VAL A 11 -7.21 -2.94 6.01
N ARG A 12 -7.91 -3.19 7.12
CA ARG A 12 -8.65 -2.13 7.81
C ARG A 12 -7.80 -1.57 8.94
N ARG A 13 -7.65 -0.25 8.98
CA ARG A 13 -6.92 0.41 10.07
C ARG A 13 -7.69 0.31 11.39
N PRO A 14 -6.99 0.29 12.53
CA PRO A 14 -7.63 0.45 13.84
C PRO A 14 -8.53 1.70 13.85
N ASP A 15 -9.62 1.68 14.61
CA ASP A 15 -10.58 2.79 14.65
C ASP A 15 -9.98 4.09 15.22
N LYS A 16 -8.87 3.99 15.96
CA LYS A 16 -8.16 5.12 16.56
C LYS A 16 -6.92 5.48 15.76
N GLY A 17 -6.63 6.78 15.69
CA GLY A 17 -5.47 7.33 15.02
C GLY A 17 -5.78 7.91 13.64
N LEU A 18 -4.73 8.22 12.89
CA LEU A 18 -4.85 8.84 11.58
C LEU A 18 -5.52 7.88 10.58
N LEU A 19 -6.61 8.33 9.94
CA LEU A 19 -7.41 7.55 8.97
C LEU A 19 -8.02 6.28 9.60
N GLY A 20 -8.33 6.33 10.90
CA GLY A 20 -8.85 5.19 11.64
C GLY A 20 -10.15 4.63 11.08
N GLY A 21 -10.27 3.30 11.10
CA GLY A 21 -11.46 2.57 10.63
C GLY A 21 -11.62 2.55 9.10
N MET A 22 -10.73 3.17 8.33
CA MET A 22 -10.74 3.14 6.87
C MET A 22 -9.92 1.97 6.34
N ARG A 23 -10.19 1.57 5.09
CA ARG A 23 -9.30 0.65 4.37
C ARG A 23 -7.98 1.35 4.07
N ALA A 24 -6.91 0.57 4.03
CA ALA A 24 -5.57 1.03 3.79
C ALA A 24 -4.73 -0.07 3.14
N LEU A 25 -3.62 0.32 2.53
CA LEU A 25 -2.54 -0.61 2.29
C LEU A 25 -1.89 -0.98 3.63
N PRO A 26 -1.38 -2.22 3.80
CA PRO A 26 -0.56 -2.58 4.94
C PRO A 26 0.54 -1.53 5.12
N SER A 27 0.57 -0.93 6.31
CA SER A 27 1.57 0.08 6.67
C SER A 27 1.96 -0.14 8.12
N SER A 28 3.19 0.25 8.44
CA SER A 28 3.67 0.37 9.82
C SER A 28 2.87 1.45 10.57
N ASP A 29 3.20 1.63 11.84
CA ASP A 29 2.73 2.80 12.57
C ASP A 29 3.18 4.11 11.89
N TRP A 30 2.37 5.14 12.06
CA TRP A 30 2.57 6.45 11.43
C TRP A 30 3.34 7.33 12.41
N SER A 31 4.64 7.07 12.52
CA SER A 31 5.62 7.81 13.33
C SER A 31 6.71 8.41 12.45
N ALA A 32 7.51 9.33 13.00
CA ALA A 32 8.67 9.89 12.31
C ALA A 32 9.75 8.84 12.01
N GLU A 33 9.82 7.81 12.86
CA GLU A 33 10.70 6.65 12.70
C GLU A 33 9.83 5.39 12.78
N PRO A 34 9.18 5.00 11.67
CA PRO A 34 8.37 3.79 11.64
C PRO A 34 9.26 2.56 11.69
N ASP A 35 8.87 1.57 12.49
CA ASP A 35 9.50 0.26 12.43
C ASP A 35 9.01 -0.44 11.15
N ALA A 36 9.89 -0.49 10.15
CA ALA A 36 9.60 -1.07 8.84
C ALA A 36 9.63 -2.60 8.94
N ALA A 37 8.57 -3.17 9.51
CA ALA A 37 8.38 -4.61 9.57
C ALA A 37 7.55 -5.09 8.37
N PRO A 38 8.17 -5.68 7.33
CA PRO A 38 7.40 -6.30 6.27
C PRO A 38 6.53 -7.44 6.85
N PRO A 39 5.26 -7.58 6.39
CA PRO A 39 4.33 -8.57 6.93
C PRO A 39 4.75 -10.02 6.73
N PHE A 40 5.67 -10.28 5.79
CA PHE A 40 6.26 -11.60 5.54
C PHE A 40 7.63 -11.45 4.86
N ALA A 41 8.42 -12.51 4.92
CA ALA A 41 9.69 -12.60 4.18
C ALA A 41 9.41 -12.75 2.69
N GLY A 42 9.96 -11.86 1.87
CA GLY A 42 9.78 -11.87 0.42
C GLY A 42 10.67 -10.83 -0.29
N ASP A 43 10.59 -10.80 -1.61
CA ASP A 43 11.32 -9.83 -2.42
C ASP A 43 10.59 -8.48 -2.42
N TRP A 44 10.92 -7.66 -1.41
CA TRP A 44 10.40 -6.30 -1.28
C TRP A 44 11.23 -5.33 -2.11
N ARG A 45 10.55 -4.52 -2.92
CA ARG A 45 11.12 -3.39 -3.65
C ARG A 45 10.58 -2.09 -3.05
N THR A 46 11.46 -1.12 -2.87
CA THR A 46 11.09 0.22 -2.43
C THR A 46 10.95 1.12 -3.65
N LEU A 47 9.85 1.85 -3.75
CA LEU A 47 9.69 2.86 -4.80
C LEU A 47 10.74 3.96 -4.59
N ALA A 48 11.35 4.42 -5.68
CA ALA A 48 12.37 5.47 -5.63
C ALA A 48 11.80 6.79 -5.07
N ASP A 49 10.60 7.16 -5.54
CA ASP A 49 9.93 8.38 -5.12
C ASP A 49 8.84 8.11 -4.06
N PRO A 50 8.86 8.82 -2.92
CA PRO A 50 7.81 8.70 -1.92
C PRO A 50 6.52 9.37 -2.39
N VAL A 51 5.38 8.84 -1.92
CA VAL A 51 4.06 9.40 -2.20
C VAL A 51 3.71 10.46 -1.17
N ALA A 52 3.83 11.72 -1.58
CA ALA A 52 3.53 12.86 -0.72
C ALA A 52 2.04 13.26 -0.77
N HIS A 53 1.50 13.65 0.38
CA HIS A 53 0.19 14.28 0.50
C HIS A 53 0.21 15.40 1.54
N VAL A 54 -0.41 16.53 1.22
CA VAL A 54 -0.51 17.68 2.10
C VAL A 54 -1.93 17.73 2.67
N PHE A 55 -2.03 17.57 3.98
CA PHE A 55 -3.22 17.89 4.75
C PHE A 55 -3.16 19.35 5.20
N THR A 56 -4.28 19.90 5.64
CA THR A 56 -4.36 21.31 6.07
C THR A 56 -3.38 21.64 7.20
N HIS A 57 -3.12 20.70 8.10
CA HIS A 57 -2.31 20.92 9.30
C HIS A 57 -0.91 20.28 9.25
N PHE A 58 -0.64 19.40 8.28
CA PHE A 58 0.64 18.70 8.16
C PHE A 58 0.79 18.10 6.76
N SER A 59 2.02 17.84 6.35
CA SER A 59 2.32 17.03 5.16
C SER A 59 2.81 15.65 5.57
N LEU A 60 2.64 14.68 4.69
CA LEU A 60 3.08 13.33 4.90
C LEU A 60 3.71 12.78 3.62
N ALA A 61 4.85 12.12 3.75
CA ALA A 61 5.53 11.42 2.67
C ALA A 61 5.55 9.93 3.00
N LEU A 62 4.91 9.11 2.17
CA LEU A 62 4.94 7.66 2.31
C LEU A 62 6.03 7.06 1.46
N THR A 63 7.00 6.40 2.10
CA THR A 63 7.84 5.41 1.42
C THR A 63 6.99 4.19 1.12
N VAL A 64 6.89 3.81 -0.15
CA VAL A 64 6.04 2.68 -0.57
C VAL A 64 6.93 1.48 -0.85
N HIS A 65 6.63 0.38 -0.18
CA HIS A 65 7.23 -0.92 -0.46
C HIS A 65 6.23 -1.80 -1.18
N THR A 66 6.68 -2.43 -2.27
CA THR A 66 5.90 -3.37 -3.06
C THR A 66 6.57 -4.73 -3.08
N THR A 67 5.76 -5.76 -3.22
CA THR A 67 6.20 -7.14 -3.40
C THR A 67 5.11 -7.88 -4.15
N HIS A 68 5.51 -8.90 -4.90
CA HIS A 68 4.62 -9.74 -5.68
C HIS A 68 4.51 -11.11 -5.05
N VAL A 69 3.30 -11.64 -4.98
CA VAL A 69 3.02 -12.94 -4.38
C VAL A 69 2.22 -13.84 -5.32
N GLU A 70 2.43 -15.15 -5.17
CA GLU A 70 1.67 -16.17 -5.88
C GLU A 70 0.19 -16.16 -5.48
N GLN A 71 -0.65 -16.74 -6.33
CA GLN A 71 -2.12 -16.70 -6.16
C GLN A 71 -2.60 -17.34 -4.84
N ASP A 72 -1.87 -18.36 -4.37
CA ASP A 72 -2.18 -19.09 -3.13
C ASP A 72 -1.61 -18.41 -1.87
N HIS A 73 -0.85 -17.33 -2.02
CA HIS A 73 -0.31 -16.60 -0.88
C HIS A 73 -1.35 -15.70 -0.25
N VAL A 74 -1.59 -15.88 1.05
CA VAL A 74 -2.43 -15.00 1.85
C VAL A 74 -1.56 -14.35 2.92
N PRO A 75 -1.34 -13.02 2.88
CA PRO A 75 -0.58 -12.32 3.91
C PRO A 75 -1.20 -12.56 5.30
N SER A 76 -0.36 -12.67 6.32
CA SER A 76 -0.83 -12.80 7.70
C SER A 76 -1.58 -11.54 8.14
N GLY A 77 -2.77 -11.72 8.73
CA GLY A 77 -3.59 -10.63 9.26
C GLY A 77 -4.98 -10.59 8.66
N ALA A 78 -5.82 -9.69 9.18
CA ALA A 78 -7.15 -9.44 8.64
C ALA A 78 -7.07 -8.46 7.46
N GLY A 79 -7.42 -8.94 6.27
CA GLY A 79 -7.47 -8.13 5.06
C GLY A 79 -8.26 -8.81 3.95
N GLU A 80 -8.35 -8.13 2.82
CA GLU A 80 -9.05 -8.60 1.62
C GLU A 80 -8.23 -8.29 0.37
N TRP A 81 -8.32 -9.18 -0.62
CA TRP A 81 -7.79 -8.94 -1.96
C TRP A 81 -8.75 -8.04 -2.73
N TRP A 82 -8.26 -6.90 -3.21
CA TRP A 82 -9.04 -5.95 -3.99
C TRP A 82 -8.46 -5.78 -5.39
N PRO A 83 -9.26 -5.81 -6.46
CA PRO A 83 -8.76 -5.62 -7.82
C PRO A 83 -8.19 -4.21 -7.98
N VAL A 84 -6.93 -4.12 -8.42
CA VAL A 84 -6.21 -2.84 -8.48
C VAL A 84 -6.85 -1.85 -9.46
N GLU A 85 -7.49 -2.36 -10.52
CA GLU A 85 -8.24 -1.55 -11.48
C GLU A 85 -9.43 -0.81 -10.85
N ARG A 86 -9.99 -1.36 -9.76
CA ARG A 86 -11.10 -0.75 -9.02
C ARG A 86 -10.66 -0.14 -7.69
N ILE A 87 -9.38 0.16 -7.53
CA ILE A 87 -8.84 0.67 -6.27
C ILE A 87 -9.49 1.99 -5.81
N ALA A 88 -10.02 2.78 -6.76
CA ALA A 88 -10.79 4.00 -6.48
C ALA A 88 -12.12 3.70 -5.76
N ASP A 89 -12.72 2.53 -5.98
CA ASP A 89 -13.98 2.10 -5.37
C ASP A 89 -13.79 1.49 -3.97
N ALA A 90 -12.54 1.25 -3.55
CA ALA A 90 -12.22 0.57 -2.30
C ALA A 90 -12.52 1.41 -1.04
N GLY A 91 -12.92 2.68 -1.20
CA GLY A 91 -13.09 3.59 -0.06
C GLY A 91 -11.77 3.92 0.63
N LEU A 92 -10.67 3.87 -0.12
CA LEU A 92 -9.36 4.27 0.37
C LEU A 92 -9.26 5.80 0.48
N PRO A 93 -8.58 6.32 1.50
CA PRO A 93 -8.07 7.68 1.49
C PRO A 93 -7.24 7.93 0.23
N THR A 94 -7.32 9.14 -0.34
CA THR A 94 -6.64 9.54 -1.58
C THR A 94 -5.14 9.22 -1.56
N LEU A 95 -4.50 9.32 -0.40
CA LEU A 95 -3.10 8.97 -0.21
C LEU A 95 -2.80 7.50 -0.51
N PHE A 96 -3.59 6.55 0.01
CA PHE A 96 -3.39 5.12 -0.26
C PHE A 96 -3.75 4.75 -1.70
N ALA A 97 -4.80 5.38 -2.27
CA ALA A 97 -5.14 5.19 -3.67
C ALA A 97 -3.98 5.64 -4.58
N ARG A 98 -3.34 6.78 -4.27
CA ARG A 98 -2.14 7.25 -4.98
C ARG A 98 -0.96 6.31 -4.82
N ALA A 99 -0.75 5.75 -3.63
CA ALA A 99 0.32 4.76 -3.39
C ALA A 99 0.16 3.51 -4.25
N ALA A 100 -1.05 2.94 -4.32
CA ALA A 100 -1.32 1.79 -5.20
C ALA A 100 -1.07 2.13 -6.68
N GLN A 101 -1.51 3.31 -7.13
CA GLN A 101 -1.33 3.77 -8.51
C GLN A 101 0.14 4.06 -8.86
N ALA A 102 0.94 4.55 -7.92
CA ALA A 102 2.37 4.79 -8.12
C ALA A 102 3.13 3.48 -8.38
N VAL A 103 2.81 2.43 -7.62
CA VAL A 103 3.42 1.10 -7.79
C VAL A 103 3.14 0.54 -9.19
N LEU A 104 1.91 0.69 -9.69
CA LEU A 104 1.55 0.23 -11.04
C LEU A 104 2.35 0.95 -12.12
N LYS A 105 2.48 2.28 -12.00
CA LYS A 105 3.24 3.09 -12.96
C LYS A 105 4.72 2.73 -12.99
N GLU A 106 5.31 2.48 -11.82
CA GLU A 106 6.71 2.06 -11.71
C GLU A 106 6.92 0.71 -12.41
N LYS A 107 6.02 -0.26 -12.21
CA LYS A 107 6.09 -1.57 -12.90
C LYS A 107 5.97 -1.45 -14.41
N ASP A 108 5.08 -0.59 -14.91
CA ASP A 108 4.94 -0.32 -16.34
C ASP A 108 6.20 0.33 -16.93
N ALA A 109 6.94 1.11 -16.12
CA ALA A 109 8.21 1.70 -16.52
C ALA A 109 9.34 0.65 -16.53
N ASP A 110 9.42 -0.18 -15.49
CA ASP A 110 10.38 -1.30 -15.38
C ASP A 110 10.20 -2.33 -16.50
N ALA A 111 8.95 -2.65 -16.89
CA ALA A 111 8.67 -3.63 -17.95
C ALA A 111 8.99 -3.13 -19.36
N ARG A 112 9.27 -1.83 -19.53
CA ARG A 112 9.60 -1.20 -20.83
C ARG A 112 11.10 -1.00 -21.04
N HIS A 113 11.94 -1.38 -20.08
CA HIS A 113 13.40 -1.29 -20.14
C HIS A 113 14.03 -2.66 -20.39
#